data_AF-C1N658-F1
#
_entry.id   AF-C1N658-F1
#
_cell.length_a   1.000
_cell.length_b   1.000
_cell.length_c   1.000
_cell.angle_alpha   90.00
_cell.angle_beta   90.00
_cell.angle_gamma   90.00
#
_symmetry.space_group_name_H-M   'P 1'
#
loop_
_entity.id
_entity.type
_entity.pdbx_description
1 polymer ?
#
loop_
_entity_poly.entity_id
_entity_poly.type
_entity_poly.pdbx_seq_one_letter_code
_entity_poly.pdbx_strand_id
1 'polypeptide(L)'
;MNWPNVAAGYLTFLEKISSVNLQSSATQCLFAWDYYGATAFYVMLPIMFAVASMIYYSFFKFIDESKGAISTIARRFGAKTDVESDDDEDTPRQSPIINAADLRTKKRVEAMDNATFEKSWESKAIDEVLMMGVIVLWYLYPTIVQYLVGLMRCRTLDSGGEVYLIADLSLKCSEPIHAFWMFLLFVFIIVYVIGIPWGLHILLRYEGKNWTTHQMRFRVGFLYKGHDLSDRWWWEAVTFARKAVITCIVVLCSDVTRMGSYVVVWVLEACFILHFYASPYANERMHRIEWWGLLAAIATYNIGILYQDGSGGWWMRILLTLVLYLVNAGMWVLFIKGVVKEISGEGQKLYLARAKHDIQLEDDIAEEFAQRRNKLKNEEEEAERREQMKKVAGTSLAFADDAWLENLNESSAMEVKAEHKKLSKNLEGMREAWAERQKKNKARKYTVEEAHRNVESSPSARWQQRKEQRKRESRTDTILRDSAGDREPENRDSPSSRWRARQAASARPGSGAGNSRPRSQGGGQGESSLRETWRQKMEARRAERERK
;
A
#
# COMPACT_ATOMS: atom_id res chain seq x y z
N MET A 1 53.45 3.86 31.83
CA MET A 1 52.90 3.67 33.21
C MET A 1 53.21 2.25 33.65
N ASN A 2 53.61 2.04 34.91
CA ASN A 2 53.98 0.72 35.46
C ASN A 2 52.75 -0.10 35.89
N TRP A 3 51.74 -0.21 35.03
CA TRP A 3 50.62 -1.13 35.29
C TRP A 3 51.13 -2.57 35.33
N PRO A 4 50.49 -3.48 36.09
CA PRO A 4 50.82 -4.90 35.98
C PRO A 4 50.61 -5.34 34.51
N ASN A 5 51.45 -6.25 34.01
CA ASN A 5 51.45 -6.66 32.60
C ASN A 5 50.04 -7.03 32.08
N VAL A 6 49.21 -7.63 32.94
CA VAL A 6 47.82 -8.01 32.61
C VAL A 6 46.91 -6.78 32.40
N ALA A 7 47.05 -5.74 33.24
CA ALA A 7 46.26 -4.51 33.11
C ALA A 7 46.76 -3.62 31.97
N ALA A 8 48.08 -3.54 31.78
CA ALA A 8 48.67 -2.88 30.62
C ALA A 8 48.16 -3.52 29.32
N GLY A 9 48.24 -4.86 29.22
CA GLY A 9 47.74 -5.61 28.07
C GLY A 9 46.25 -5.40 27.80
N TYR A 10 45.43 -5.36 28.85
CA TYR A 10 44.01 -5.07 28.73
C TYR A 10 43.73 -3.65 28.23
N LEU A 11 44.42 -2.64 28.77
CA LEU A 11 44.25 -1.25 28.34
C LEU A 11 44.72 -1.06 26.88
N THR A 12 45.82 -1.69 26.48
CA THR A 12 46.26 -1.67 25.07
C THR A 12 45.28 -2.40 24.14
N PHE A 13 44.66 -3.49 24.61
CA PHE A 13 43.62 -4.18 23.85
C PHE A 13 42.38 -3.30 23.68
N LEU A 14 41.94 -2.63 24.74
CA LEU A 14 40.84 -1.67 24.66
C LEU A 14 41.16 -0.49 23.74
N GLU A 15 42.39 0.03 23.79
CA GLU A 15 42.85 1.09 22.89
C GLU A 15 42.72 0.64 21.42
N LYS A 16 43.17 -0.58 21.09
CA LYS A 16 43.08 -1.14 19.73
C LYS A 16 41.66 -1.50 19.28
N ILE A 17 40.75 -1.82 20.19
CA ILE A 17 39.33 -1.94 19.85
C ILE A 17 38.75 -0.56 19.59
N SER A 18 39.02 0.41 20.46
CA SER A 18 38.40 1.74 20.41
C SER A 18 38.93 2.64 19.29
N SER A 19 40.13 2.37 18.78
CA SER A 19 40.78 3.12 17.70
C SER A 19 41.17 2.17 16.57
N VAL A 20 40.95 2.56 15.31
CA VAL A 20 41.47 1.83 14.14
C VAL A 20 42.95 2.20 13.94
N ASN A 21 43.72 2.24 15.03
CA ASN A 21 45.13 2.55 14.93
C ASN A 21 45.92 1.28 14.56
N LEU A 22 46.19 1.15 13.26
CA LEU A 22 47.02 0.13 12.63
C LEU A 22 48.52 0.25 12.97
N GLN A 23 49.00 1.20 13.77
CA GLN A 23 50.40 1.16 14.24
C GLN A 23 50.60 -0.08 15.13
N SER A 24 51.21 -1.09 14.54
CA SER A 24 51.72 -2.28 15.20
C SER A 24 53.13 -2.51 14.64
N SER A 25 54.00 -3.16 15.41
CA SER A 25 55.35 -3.46 14.92
C SER A 25 55.32 -4.25 13.61
N ALA A 26 54.31 -5.10 13.39
CA ALA A 26 54.14 -5.87 12.16
C ALA A 26 53.78 -5.00 10.94
N THR A 27 52.88 -4.01 11.11
CA THR A 27 52.46 -3.13 10.01
C THR A 27 53.54 -2.12 9.63
N GLN A 28 54.32 -1.64 10.60
CA GLN A 28 55.50 -0.80 10.34
C GLN A 28 56.56 -1.55 9.52
N CYS A 29 56.78 -2.84 9.79
CA CYS A 29 57.68 -3.67 8.98
C CYS A 29 57.13 -3.98 7.58
N LEU A 30 55.82 -4.18 7.43
CA LEU A 30 55.21 -4.55 6.14
C LEU A 30 55.17 -3.39 5.14
N PHE A 31 54.82 -2.20 5.62
CA PHE A 31 54.59 -1.03 4.76
C PHE A 31 55.74 -0.01 4.77
N ALA A 32 56.64 -0.07 5.76
CA ALA A 32 57.76 0.86 5.93
C ALA A 32 57.35 2.34 5.87
N TRP A 33 56.13 2.68 6.31
CA TRP A 33 55.62 4.04 6.31
C TRP A 33 56.20 4.87 7.45
N ASP A 34 56.55 6.12 7.14
CA ASP A 34 56.82 7.16 8.13
C ASP A 34 55.50 7.71 8.71
N TYR A 35 55.59 8.54 9.75
CA TYR A 35 54.40 9.13 10.37
C TYR A 35 53.56 9.98 9.40
N TYR A 36 54.20 10.61 8.40
CA TYR A 36 53.51 11.36 7.36
C TYR A 36 52.66 10.45 6.45
N GLY A 37 53.24 9.35 5.96
CA GLY A 37 52.52 8.34 5.18
C GLY A 37 51.35 7.73 5.94
N ALA A 38 51.55 7.42 7.23
CA ALA A 38 50.48 6.95 8.09
C ALA A 38 49.34 7.98 8.22
N THR A 39 49.69 9.25 8.46
CA THR A 39 48.70 10.34 8.56
C THR A 39 47.93 10.51 7.25
N ALA A 40 48.62 10.48 6.11
CA ALA A 40 48.00 10.53 4.78
C ALA A 40 47.00 9.39 4.58
N PHE A 41 47.38 8.17 4.96
CA PHE A 41 46.53 6.99 4.84
C PHE A 41 45.23 7.15 5.63
N TYR A 42 45.28 7.55 6.91
CA TYR A 42 44.07 7.69 7.73
C TYR A 42 43.16 8.82 7.26
N VAL A 43 43.72 9.94 6.80
CA VAL A 43 42.94 11.05 6.24
C VAL A 43 42.26 10.64 4.94
N MET A 44 42.89 9.79 4.13
CA MET A 44 42.32 9.32 2.86
C MET A 44 41.43 8.08 3.03
N LEU A 45 41.52 7.35 4.13
CA LEU A 45 40.80 6.10 4.38
C LEU A 45 39.27 6.21 4.21
N PRO A 46 38.57 7.27 4.70
CA PRO A 46 37.14 7.42 4.45
C PRO A 46 36.80 7.58 2.96
N ILE A 47 37.64 8.30 2.22
CA ILE A 47 37.47 8.51 0.77
C ILE A 47 37.71 7.21 0.02
N MET A 48 38.78 6.49 0.37
CA MET A 48 39.11 5.20 -0.22
C MET A 48 37.99 4.19 0.02
N PHE A 49 37.42 4.14 1.22
CA PHE A 49 36.30 3.28 1.54
C PHE A 49 35.03 3.66 0.76
N ALA A 50 34.73 4.96 0.63
CA ALA A 50 33.60 5.44 -0.15
C ALA A 50 33.73 5.07 -1.65
N VAL A 51 34.92 5.27 -2.23
CA VAL A 51 35.21 4.91 -3.63
C VAL A 51 35.14 3.39 -3.83
N ALA A 52 35.76 2.61 -2.94
CA ALA A 52 35.69 1.15 -3.00
C ALA A 52 34.25 0.63 -2.89
N SER A 53 33.45 1.24 -2.01
CA SER A 53 32.02 0.92 -1.88
C SER A 53 31.27 1.29 -3.16
N MET A 54 31.52 2.47 -3.77
CA MET A 54 30.92 2.82 -5.06
C MET A 54 31.26 1.83 -6.17
N ILE A 55 32.51 1.39 -6.25
CA ILE A 55 32.96 0.38 -7.22
C ILE A 55 32.26 -0.95 -6.96
N TYR A 56 32.19 -1.38 -5.69
CA TYR A 56 31.48 -2.58 -5.28
C TYR A 56 30.01 -2.53 -5.71
N TYR A 57 29.26 -1.47 -5.40
CA TYR A 57 27.86 -1.39 -5.83
C TYR A 57 27.69 -1.29 -7.34
N SER A 58 28.60 -0.60 -8.04
CA SER A 58 28.56 -0.52 -9.50
C SER A 58 28.76 -1.91 -10.12
N PHE A 59 29.65 -2.71 -9.54
CA PHE A 59 29.89 -4.09 -9.95
C PHE A 59 28.72 -5.02 -9.62
N PHE A 60 28.14 -4.94 -8.42
CA PHE A 60 26.98 -5.74 -8.03
C PHE A 60 25.74 -5.39 -8.85
N LYS A 61 25.49 -4.10 -9.09
CA LYS A 61 24.40 -3.65 -9.96
C LYS A 61 24.57 -4.20 -11.38
N PHE A 62 25.79 -4.17 -11.92
CA PHE A 62 26.09 -4.78 -13.21
C PHE A 62 25.81 -6.30 -13.22
N ILE A 63 26.14 -7.01 -12.13
CA ILE A 63 25.80 -8.42 -11.97
C ILE A 63 24.29 -8.64 -11.94
N ASP A 64 23.53 -7.84 -11.20
CA ASP A 64 22.08 -8.02 -11.11
C ASP A 64 21.37 -7.68 -12.43
N GLU A 65 21.82 -6.63 -13.13
CA GLU A 65 21.35 -6.31 -14.48
C GLU A 65 21.67 -7.46 -15.47
N SER A 66 22.86 -8.04 -15.38
CA SER A 66 23.24 -9.17 -16.24
C SER A 66 22.46 -10.45 -15.92
N LYS A 67 22.17 -10.75 -14.65
CA LYS A 67 21.26 -11.84 -14.24
C LYS A 67 19.83 -11.60 -14.74
N GLY A 68 19.34 -10.37 -14.65
CA GLY A 68 18.04 -9.97 -15.18
C GLY A 68 17.94 -10.22 -16.69
N ALA A 69 18.97 -9.81 -17.44
CA ALA A 69 19.07 -10.04 -18.88
C ALA A 69 19.17 -11.54 -19.24
N ILE A 70 19.95 -12.33 -18.49
CA ILE A 70 20.08 -13.78 -18.69
C ILE A 70 18.75 -14.48 -18.41
N SER A 71 18.03 -14.10 -17.34
CA SER A 71 16.73 -14.70 -17.00
C SER A 71 15.65 -14.42 -18.05
N THR A 72 15.64 -13.22 -18.65
CA THR A 72 14.71 -12.87 -19.72
C THR A 72 15.03 -13.59 -21.02
N ILE A 73 16.32 -13.79 -21.33
CA ILE A 73 16.76 -14.62 -22.46
C ILE A 73 16.38 -16.09 -22.23
N ALA A 74 16.67 -16.66 -21.06
CA ALA A 74 16.31 -18.03 -20.70
C ALA A 74 14.79 -18.28 -20.80
N ARG A 75 13.98 -17.31 -20.35
CA ARG A 75 12.51 -17.39 -20.45
C ARG A 75 12.01 -17.31 -21.90
N ARG A 76 12.68 -16.55 -22.78
CA ARG A 76 12.38 -16.54 -24.23
C ARG A 76 12.76 -17.84 -24.92
N PHE A 77 13.85 -18.49 -24.52
CA PHE A 77 14.26 -19.79 -25.07
C PHE A 77 13.38 -20.93 -24.56
N GLY A 78 13.02 -20.96 -23.27
CA GLY A 78 12.08 -21.94 -22.71
C GLY A 78 10.67 -21.85 -23.30
N ALA A 79 10.17 -20.63 -23.55
CA ALA A 79 8.88 -20.43 -24.22
C ALA A 79 8.89 -20.85 -25.71
N LYS A 80 10.08 -21.05 -26.31
CA LYS A 80 10.21 -21.48 -27.70
C LYS A 80 10.25 -23.00 -27.82
N THR A 81 10.86 -23.70 -26.86
CA THR A 81 10.86 -25.18 -26.79
C THR A 81 9.48 -25.78 -26.50
N ASP A 82 8.61 -25.05 -25.81
CA ASP A 82 7.22 -25.50 -25.56
C ASP A 82 6.31 -25.36 -26.81
N VAL A 83 6.76 -24.64 -27.85
CA VAL A 83 6.00 -24.42 -29.09
C VAL A 83 6.43 -25.36 -30.22
N GLU A 84 7.62 -25.97 -30.11
CA GLU A 84 8.28 -26.69 -31.21
C GLU A 84 8.32 -28.21 -30.99
N SER A 85 7.53 -28.75 -30.05
CA SER A 85 7.44 -30.19 -29.75
C SER A 85 6.08 -30.85 -30.03
N ASP A 86 5.19 -30.19 -30.77
CA ASP A 86 3.89 -30.74 -31.19
C ASP A 86 3.79 -30.82 -32.73
N ASP A 87 4.72 -31.54 -33.37
CA ASP A 87 4.59 -32.02 -34.76
C ASP A 87 4.58 -33.56 -34.73
N ASP A 88 3.48 -34.16 -34.31
CA ASP A 88 3.13 -35.56 -34.61
C ASP A 88 1.59 -35.75 -34.60
N GLU A 89 1.14 -36.65 -35.47
CA GLU A 89 -0.19 -36.78 -36.10
C GLU A 89 -1.42 -37.03 -35.19
N ASP A 90 -2.57 -36.56 -35.68
CA ASP A 90 -3.96 -37.03 -35.47
C ASP A 90 -4.40 -37.44 -34.04
N THR A 91 -4.80 -36.47 -33.22
CA THR A 91 -5.85 -36.65 -32.19
C THR A 91 -6.54 -35.31 -31.85
N PRO A 92 -7.86 -35.28 -31.55
CA PRO A 92 -8.54 -34.02 -31.24
C PRO A 92 -7.96 -33.41 -29.95
N ARG A 93 -7.28 -32.26 -30.07
CA ARG A 93 -6.69 -31.49 -28.96
C ARG A 93 -7.75 -31.14 -27.91
N GLN A 94 -7.77 -31.86 -26.81
CA GLN A 94 -8.34 -31.39 -25.56
C GLN A 94 -7.26 -30.53 -24.89
N SER A 95 -7.49 -29.21 -24.85
CA SER A 95 -6.60 -28.31 -24.12
C SER A 95 -6.47 -28.78 -22.66
N PRO A 96 -5.27 -28.74 -22.06
CA PRO A 96 -5.13 -29.06 -20.65
C PRO A 96 -6.02 -28.07 -19.89
N ILE A 97 -7.00 -28.60 -19.15
CA ILE A 97 -7.91 -27.83 -18.31
C ILE A 97 -7.06 -27.27 -17.16
N ILE A 98 -6.43 -26.12 -17.36
CA ILE A 98 -5.78 -25.39 -16.29
C ILE A 98 -6.90 -24.90 -15.38
N ASN A 99 -6.97 -25.45 -14.17
CA ASN A 99 -7.99 -25.05 -13.20
C ASN A 99 -7.87 -23.55 -12.93
N ALA A 100 -9.00 -22.84 -12.96
CA ALA A 100 -9.06 -21.42 -12.66
C ALA A 100 -8.52 -21.07 -11.26
N ALA A 101 -8.47 -22.06 -10.35
CA ALA A 101 -7.82 -21.97 -9.05
C ALA A 101 -6.29 -21.80 -9.15
N ASP A 102 -5.63 -22.58 -10.01
CA ASP A 102 -4.17 -22.55 -10.20
C ASP A 102 -3.71 -21.27 -10.92
N LEU A 103 -4.52 -20.76 -11.85
CA LEU A 103 -4.31 -19.46 -12.49
C LEU A 103 -4.47 -18.29 -11.50
N ARG A 104 -5.36 -18.42 -10.50
CA ARG A 104 -5.51 -17.41 -9.44
C ARG A 104 -4.34 -17.43 -8.47
N THR A 105 -3.83 -18.60 -8.08
CA THR A 105 -2.63 -18.70 -7.24
C THR A 105 -1.40 -18.17 -7.97
N LYS A 106 -1.19 -18.52 -9.24
CA LYS A 106 -0.05 -18.01 -10.01
C LYS A 106 -0.08 -16.49 -10.19
N LYS A 107 -1.23 -15.92 -10.57
CA LYS A 107 -1.40 -14.45 -10.65
C LYS A 107 -1.31 -13.76 -9.29
N ARG A 108 -1.75 -14.41 -8.21
CA ARG A 108 -1.61 -13.90 -6.83
C ARG A 108 -0.15 -13.91 -6.38
N VAL A 109 0.61 -14.94 -6.73
CA VAL A 109 2.06 -15.01 -6.46
C VAL A 109 2.80 -13.95 -7.27
N GLU A 110 2.50 -13.79 -8.56
CA GLU A 110 3.09 -12.73 -9.39
C GLU A 110 2.72 -11.31 -8.90
N ALA A 111 1.48 -11.11 -8.43
CA ALA A 111 1.06 -9.85 -7.80
C ALA A 111 1.73 -9.62 -6.43
N MET A 112 1.97 -10.68 -5.65
CA MET A 112 2.73 -10.60 -4.39
C MET A 112 4.21 -10.29 -4.65
N ASP A 113 4.84 -10.90 -5.65
CA ASP A 113 6.23 -10.59 -6.03
C ASP A 113 6.35 -9.15 -6.54
N ASN A 114 5.41 -8.67 -7.36
CA ASN A 114 5.38 -7.28 -7.81
C ASN A 114 5.09 -6.29 -6.67
N ALA A 115 4.19 -6.62 -5.74
CA ALA A 115 3.89 -5.77 -4.57
C ALA A 115 5.01 -5.77 -3.52
N THR A 116 5.79 -6.85 -3.43
CA THR A 116 7.03 -6.89 -2.64
C THR A 116 8.08 -5.94 -3.23
N PHE A 117 8.06 -5.73 -4.55
CA PHE A 117 8.93 -4.80 -5.25
C PHE A 117 8.46 -3.33 -5.15
N GLU A 118 7.14 -3.08 -5.14
CA GLU A 118 6.57 -1.71 -5.27
C GLU A 118 6.58 -0.86 -3.99
N LYS A 119 7.09 -1.39 -2.86
CA LYS A 119 7.30 -0.59 -1.62
C LYS A 119 8.66 -0.78 -0.96
N SER A 120 9.61 -1.42 -1.63
CA SER A 120 11.01 -1.22 -1.30
C SER A 120 11.36 0.14 -1.90
N TRP A 121 11.67 1.13 -1.06
CA TRP A 121 12.34 2.33 -1.55
C TRP A 121 13.57 1.84 -2.33
N GLU A 122 13.65 2.05 -3.65
CA GLU A 122 14.85 1.71 -4.41
C GLU A 122 15.98 2.58 -3.85
N SER A 123 16.66 2.08 -2.82
CA SER A 123 17.82 2.71 -2.25
C SER A 123 18.82 2.81 -3.37
N LYS A 124 19.05 4.03 -3.86
CA LYS A 124 20.10 4.23 -4.84
C LYS A 124 21.38 3.76 -4.17
N ALA A 125 22.23 3.02 -4.88
CA ALA A 125 23.53 2.58 -4.38
C ALA A 125 24.31 3.70 -3.66
N ILE A 126 24.16 4.92 -4.15
CA ILE A 126 24.74 6.14 -3.57
C ILE A 126 24.30 6.35 -2.10
N ASP A 127 23.04 6.10 -1.77
CA ASP A 127 22.49 6.34 -0.44
C ASP A 127 23.06 5.36 0.60
N GLU A 128 23.33 4.12 0.16
CA GLU A 128 23.93 3.08 1.00
C GLU A 128 25.43 3.31 1.18
N VAL A 129 26.13 3.74 0.12
CA VAL A 129 27.53 4.18 0.22
C VAL A 129 27.67 5.37 1.16
N LEU A 130 26.78 6.37 1.05
CA LEU A 130 26.82 7.54 1.91
C LEU A 130 26.61 7.14 3.37
N MET A 131 25.64 6.28 3.67
CA MET A 131 25.40 5.78 5.02
C MET A 131 26.64 5.06 5.58
N MET A 132 27.21 4.12 4.82
CA MET A 132 28.40 3.38 5.25
C MET A 132 29.62 4.28 5.40
N GLY A 133 29.80 5.26 4.51
CA GLY A 133 30.86 6.26 4.58
C GLY A 133 30.75 7.13 5.83
N VAL A 134 29.53 7.57 6.19
CA VAL A 134 29.27 8.33 7.42
C VAL A 134 29.58 7.51 8.68
N ILE A 135 29.21 6.22 8.71
CA ILE A 135 29.51 5.32 9.83
C ILE A 135 31.03 5.15 10.01
N VAL A 136 31.74 4.85 8.91
CA VAL A 136 33.20 4.68 8.91
C VAL A 136 33.89 5.97 9.35
N LEU A 137 33.45 7.12 8.85
CA LEU A 137 33.97 8.43 9.24
C LEU A 137 33.74 8.71 10.74
N TRP A 138 32.55 8.40 11.26
CA TRP A 138 32.22 8.57 12.68
C TRP A 138 33.12 7.72 13.59
N TYR A 139 33.47 6.51 13.15
CA TYR A 139 34.36 5.59 13.87
C TYR A 139 35.83 6.02 13.77
N LEU A 140 36.29 6.44 12.59
CA LEU A 140 37.66 6.87 12.33
C LEU A 140 38.00 8.25 12.89
N TYR A 141 36.98 9.07 13.17
CA TYR A 141 37.14 10.45 13.64
C TYR A 141 38.19 10.64 14.76
N PRO A 142 38.11 9.96 15.93
CA PRO A 142 39.11 10.13 16.98
C PRO A 142 40.52 9.74 16.53
N THR A 143 40.65 8.75 15.65
CA THR A 143 41.96 8.32 15.11
C THR A 143 42.53 9.41 14.19
N ILE A 144 41.72 9.97 13.29
CA ILE A 144 42.14 11.06 12.39
C ILE A 144 42.59 12.28 13.22
N VAL A 145 41.79 12.68 14.22
CA VAL A 145 42.14 13.81 15.09
C VAL A 145 43.45 13.55 15.84
N GLN A 146 43.66 12.32 16.36
CA GLN A 146 44.89 11.95 17.05
C GLN A 146 46.12 12.10 16.15
N TYR A 147 46.05 11.60 14.91
CA TYR A 147 47.17 11.70 13.96
C TYR A 147 47.48 13.15 13.56
N LEU A 148 46.43 13.93 13.28
CA LEU A 148 46.54 15.35 12.95
C LEU A 148 47.18 16.13 14.11
N VAL A 149 46.65 16.01 15.33
CA VAL A 149 47.19 16.73 16.49
C VAL A 149 48.61 16.26 16.83
N GLY A 150 48.92 14.98 16.58
CA GLY A 150 50.26 14.42 16.75
C GLY A 150 51.33 15.10 15.89
N LEU A 151 50.98 15.65 14.71
CA LEU A 151 51.90 16.41 13.87
C LEU A 151 52.42 17.69 14.54
N MET A 152 51.66 18.29 15.46
CA MET A 152 52.05 19.53 16.14
C MET A 152 53.09 19.31 17.25
N ARG A 153 53.41 18.06 17.59
CA ARG A 153 54.16 17.70 18.79
C ARG A 153 55.64 17.48 18.48
N CYS A 154 56.41 18.55 18.54
CA CYS A 154 57.87 18.50 18.42
C CYS A 154 58.56 18.66 19.78
N ARG A 155 59.70 17.98 19.96
CA ARG A 155 60.54 18.06 21.15
C ARG A 155 62.00 18.22 20.78
N THR A 156 62.70 19.08 21.52
CA THR A 156 64.16 19.20 21.45
C THR A 156 64.81 18.02 22.17
N LEU A 157 65.79 17.38 21.54
CA LEU A 157 66.66 16.42 22.21
C LEU A 157 67.86 17.14 22.84
N ASP A 158 68.24 16.74 24.06
CA ASP A 158 69.14 17.46 24.99
C ASP A 158 70.58 17.74 24.49
N SER A 159 70.93 17.36 23.26
CA SER A 159 72.33 17.37 22.79
C SER A 159 72.61 18.15 21.50
N GLY A 160 71.59 18.64 20.78
CA GLY A 160 71.82 19.14 19.41
C GLY A 160 71.03 20.36 18.94
N GLY A 161 70.15 20.96 19.76
CA GLY A 161 69.32 22.11 19.35
C GLY A 161 68.25 21.79 18.28
N GLU A 162 68.33 20.64 17.63
CA GLU A 162 67.37 20.14 16.66
C GLU A 162 66.06 19.67 17.34
N VAL A 163 64.95 19.98 16.66
CA VAL A 163 63.60 19.59 17.08
C VAL A 163 63.12 18.39 16.26
N TYR A 164 62.62 17.37 16.95
CA TYR A 164 62.14 16.12 16.36
C TYR A 164 60.67 15.89 16.70
N LEU A 165 59.96 15.21 15.82
CA LEU A 165 58.56 14.85 16.04
C LEU A 165 58.47 13.76 17.12
N ILE A 166 57.65 13.96 18.15
CA ILE A 166 57.52 12.99 19.26
C ILE A 166 56.92 11.66 18.78
N ALA A 167 56.01 11.73 17.82
CA ALA A 167 55.35 10.54 17.28
C ALA A 167 56.29 9.67 16.43
N ASP A 168 57.35 10.27 15.88
CA ASP A 168 58.37 9.57 15.10
C ASP A 168 59.69 10.37 15.14
N LEU A 169 60.62 9.91 15.99
CA LEU A 169 61.90 10.57 16.23
C LEU A 169 62.85 10.53 15.02
N SER A 170 62.50 9.80 13.94
CA SER A 170 63.26 9.84 12.69
C SER A 170 63.03 11.15 11.90
N LEU A 171 61.94 11.87 12.19
CA LEU A 171 61.53 13.06 11.46
C LEU A 171 61.92 14.34 12.20
N LYS A 172 62.60 15.25 11.49
CA LYS A 172 62.98 16.57 12.00
C LYS A 172 61.88 17.59 11.73
N CYS A 173 61.50 18.35 12.75
CA CYS A 173 60.51 19.42 12.61
C CYS A 173 61.09 20.69 11.94
N SER A 174 62.42 20.84 11.93
CA SER A 174 63.14 21.92 11.25
C SER A 174 63.07 21.81 9.72
N GLU A 175 62.70 20.66 9.17
CA GLU A 175 62.71 20.43 7.73
C GLU A 175 61.50 21.06 7.02
N PRO A 176 61.67 21.52 5.77
CA PRO A 176 60.58 22.16 5.01
C PRO A 176 59.41 21.19 4.74
N ILE A 177 59.67 19.88 4.71
CA ILE A 177 58.62 18.87 4.57
C ILE A 177 57.64 18.92 5.75
N HIS A 178 58.13 19.15 6.96
CA HIS A 178 57.30 19.28 8.15
C HIS A 178 56.40 20.52 8.06
N ALA A 179 56.94 21.65 7.57
CA ALA A 179 56.16 22.87 7.36
C ALA A 179 55.01 22.67 6.34
N PHE A 180 55.24 21.88 5.29
CA PHE A 180 54.18 21.50 4.34
C PHE A 180 53.07 20.67 5.02
N TRP A 181 53.45 19.69 5.84
CA TRP A 181 52.49 18.90 6.62
C TRP A 181 51.74 19.72 7.67
N MET A 182 52.38 20.73 8.26
CA MET A 182 51.73 21.69 9.16
C MET A 182 50.72 22.60 8.43
N PHE A 183 50.97 22.96 7.17
CA PHE A 183 49.97 23.64 6.35
C PHE A 183 48.78 22.73 6.04
N LEU A 184 49.04 21.49 5.61
CA LEU A 184 47.99 20.50 5.34
C LEU A 184 47.17 20.17 6.60
N LEU A 185 47.82 20.10 7.76
CA LEU A 185 47.17 19.94 9.05
C LEU A 185 46.05 20.97 9.26
N PHE A 186 46.34 22.26 9.03
CA PHE A 186 45.34 23.32 9.22
C PHE A 186 44.15 23.13 8.28
N VAL A 187 44.40 22.76 7.03
CA VAL A 187 43.35 22.42 6.06
C VAL A 187 42.51 21.22 6.55
N PHE A 188 43.16 20.15 7.01
CA PHE A 188 42.45 18.96 7.48
C PHE A 188 41.70 19.18 8.79
N ILE A 189 42.19 20.02 9.70
CA ILE A 189 41.44 20.42 10.90
C ILE A 189 40.17 21.16 10.50
N ILE A 190 40.26 22.11 9.56
CA ILE A 190 39.08 22.83 9.07
C ILE A 190 38.09 21.85 8.42
N VAL A 191 38.55 20.94 7.57
CA VAL A 191 37.67 20.00 6.84
C VAL A 191 37.08 18.95 7.77
N TYR A 192 37.88 18.27 8.58
CA TYR A 192 37.46 17.13 9.39
C TYR A 192 36.95 17.54 10.77
N VAL A 193 37.68 18.39 11.52
CA VAL A 193 37.31 18.73 12.90
C VAL A 193 36.13 19.69 12.94
N ILE A 194 36.13 20.72 12.08
CA ILE A 194 35.09 21.75 12.05
C ILE A 194 34.05 21.44 10.97
N GLY A 195 34.50 21.07 9.78
CA GLY A 195 33.64 20.87 8.61
C GLY A 195 32.66 19.72 8.77
N ILE A 196 33.03 18.63 9.45
CA ILE A 196 32.11 17.50 9.68
C ILE A 196 30.96 17.90 10.64
N PRO A 197 31.22 18.39 11.87
CA PRO A 197 30.13 18.85 12.74
C PRO A 197 29.28 19.95 12.12
N TRP A 198 29.91 20.91 11.42
CA TRP A 198 29.20 22.01 10.78
C TRP A 198 28.38 21.57 9.56
N GLY A 199 28.93 20.70 8.72
CA GLY A 199 28.25 20.13 7.56
C GLY A 199 27.04 19.29 7.97
N LEU A 200 27.18 18.48 9.03
CA LEU A 200 26.07 17.75 9.64
C LEU A 200 25.01 18.72 10.17
N HIS A 201 25.43 19.76 10.89
CA HIS A 201 24.51 20.77 11.42
C HIS A 201 23.72 21.47 10.31
N ILE A 202 24.37 21.88 9.21
CA ILE A 202 23.70 22.51 8.06
C ILE A 202 22.77 21.52 7.35
N LEU A 203 23.23 20.30 7.10
CA LEU A 203 22.45 19.28 6.40
C LEU A 203 21.15 18.98 7.16
N LEU A 204 21.23 18.83 8.48
CA LEU A 204 20.06 18.65 9.33
C LEU A 204 19.18 19.91 9.33
N ARG A 205 19.75 21.10 9.41
CA ARG A 205 18.97 22.34 9.39
C ARG A 205 18.19 22.53 8.09
N TYR A 206 18.81 22.21 6.95
CA TYR A 206 18.22 22.38 5.62
C TYR A 206 17.11 21.37 5.37
N GLU A 207 17.33 20.11 5.73
CA GLU A 207 16.32 19.05 5.64
C GLU A 207 15.28 19.11 6.76
N GLY A 208 15.35 20.13 7.62
CA GLY A 208 14.68 20.17 8.91
C GLY A 208 13.16 20.38 8.92
N LYS A 209 12.51 20.15 7.79
CA LYS A 209 11.05 20.02 7.67
C LYS A 209 10.61 18.64 7.15
N ASN A 210 11.57 17.82 6.70
CA ASN A 210 11.38 16.53 6.01
C ASN A 210 12.01 15.36 6.78
N TRP A 211 12.14 15.45 8.11
CA TRP A 211 12.70 14.38 8.96
C TRP A 211 11.95 13.02 8.87
N THR A 212 10.72 13.06 8.37
CA THR A 212 9.85 11.90 8.12
C THR A 212 10.14 11.23 6.78
N THR A 213 10.82 11.92 5.86
CA THR A 213 11.11 11.42 4.53
C THR A 213 12.11 10.26 4.62
N HIS A 214 11.74 9.13 4.02
CA HIS A 214 12.49 7.87 4.07
C HIS A 214 13.94 8.02 3.57
N GLN A 215 14.16 8.91 2.57
CA GLN A 215 15.46 9.16 1.94
C GLN A 215 16.49 9.71 2.94
N MET A 216 16.08 10.70 3.75
CA MET A 216 16.96 11.28 4.75
C MET A 216 17.28 10.23 5.82
N ARG A 217 16.24 9.55 6.35
CA ARG A 217 16.36 8.46 7.34
C ARG A 217 17.27 7.33 6.91
N PHE A 218 17.45 7.09 5.62
CA PHE A 218 18.39 6.09 5.13
C PHE A 218 19.83 6.62 5.12
N ARG A 219 20.06 7.82 4.54
CA ARG A 219 21.41 8.39 4.36
C ARG A 219 22.10 8.78 5.66
N VAL A 220 21.38 9.48 6.53
CA VAL A 220 21.93 10.09 7.76
C VAL A 220 21.28 9.52 9.02
N GLY A 221 20.39 8.54 8.84
CA GLY A 221 19.69 7.84 9.91
C GLY A 221 20.59 7.39 11.03
N PHE A 222 21.75 6.84 10.71
CA PHE A 222 22.69 6.35 11.73
C PHE A 222 23.03 7.42 12.80
N LEU A 223 23.20 8.69 12.41
CA LEU A 223 23.62 9.73 13.34
C LEU A 223 22.50 10.22 14.26
N TYR A 224 21.25 10.24 13.80
CA TYR A 224 20.14 10.78 14.58
C TYR A 224 19.11 9.73 15.00
N LYS A 225 19.26 8.47 14.59
CA LYS A 225 18.38 7.37 15.01
C LYS A 225 18.57 7.13 16.51
N GLY A 226 17.58 7.58 17.28
CA GLY A 226 17.60 7.52 18.75
C GLY A 226 17.66 8.89 19.42
N HIS A 227 17.95 9.95 18.68
CA HIS A 227 17.90 11.33 19.17
C HIS A 227 16.48 11.88 19.12
N ASP A 228 16.17 12.76 20.07
CA ASP A 228 14.96 13.57 19.97
C ASP A 228 15.18 14.73 18.98
N LEU A 229 14.82 14.48 17.73
CA LEU A 229 14.97 15.41 16.60
C LEU A 229 14.15 16.69 16.74
N SER A 230 13.15 16.73 17.64
CA SER A 230 12.24 17.88 17.79
C SER A 230 12.95 19.11 18.36
N ASP A 231 13.72 18.94 19.45
CA ASP A 231 14.39 20.05 20.13
C ASP A 231 15.93 19.93 20.14
N ARG A 232 16.47 18.72 19.94
CA ARG A 232 17.87 18.37 20.29
C ARG A 232 18.67 17.81 19.11
N TRP A 233 18.38 18.26 17.90
CA TRP A 233 19.01 17.82 16.65
C TRP A 233 20.51 18.14 16.52
N TRP A 234 21.02 19.14 17.23
CA TRP A 234 22.42 19.57 17.19
C TRP A 234 23.35 18.75 18.11
N TRP A 235 22.79 17.81 18.88
CA TRP A 235 23.55 17.06 19.89
C TRP A 235 24.74 16.27 19.31
N GLU A 236 24.61 15.75 18.09
CA GLU A 236 25.72 15.02 17.45
C GLU A 236 26.97 15.90 17.25
N ALA A 237 26.79 17.20 16.99
CA ALA A 237 27.93 18.12 16.92
C ALA A 237 28.66 18.22 18.27
N VAL A 238 27.93 18.15 19.39
CA VAL A 238 28.51 18.11 20.75
C VAL A 238 29.27 16.81 20.97
N THR A 239 28.73 15.68 20.53
CA THR A 239 29.39 14.37 20.59
C THR A 239 30.74 14.39 19.86
N PHE A 240 30.79 14.95 18.65
CA PHE A 240 32.03 15.12 17.89
C PHE A 240 33.00 16.10 18.58
N ALA A 241 32.51 17.26 19.01
CA ALA A 241 33.32 18.26 19.69
C ALA A 241 33.98 17.69 20.95
N ARG A 242 33.23 16.93 21.76
CA ARG A 242 33.75 16.22 22.94
C ARG A 242 34.88 15.26 22.57
N LYS A 243 34.68 14.41 21.56
CA LYS A 243 35.71 13.47 21.08
C LYS A 243 36.97 14.21 20.64
N ALA A 244 36.82 15.31 19.90
CA ALA A 244 37.95 16.12 19.45
C ALA A 244 38.71 16.77 20.60
N VAL A 245 38.00 17.44 21.52
CA VAL A 245 38.61 18.12 22.68
C VAL A 245 39.39 17.14 23.55
N ILE A 246 38.81 15.99 23.88
CA ILE A 246 39.48 14.95 24.68
C ILE A 246 40.73 14.44 23.96
N THR A 247 40.62 14.13 22.66
CA THR A 247 41.76 13.65 21.87
C THR A 247 42.88 14.69 21.80
N CYS A 248 42.54 15.97 21.59
CA CYS A 248 43.51 17.06 21.60
C CYS A 248 44.25 17.16 22.93
N ILE A 249 43.52 17.13 24.06
CA ILE A 249 44.13 17.21 25.39
C ILE A 249 45.08 16.02 25.63
N VAL A 250 44.65 14.80 25.33
CA VAL A 250 45.46 13.58 25.52
C VAL A 250 46.77 13.65 24.74
N VAL A 251 46.73 14.10 23.48
CA VAL A 251 47.93 14.18 22.64
C VAL A 251 48.84 15.35 23.04
N LEU A 252 48.27 16.54 23.28
CA LEU A 252 49.03 17.75 23.61
C LEU A 252 49.66 17.68 25.01
N CYS A 253 48.95 17.09 25.98
CA CYS A 253 49.43 16.96 27.36
C CYS A 253 50.20 15.67 27.63
N SER A 254 50.73 15.00 26.59
CA SER A 254 51.46 13.74 26.75
C SER A 254 52.77 13.85 27.53
N ASP A 255 53.42 15.03 27.59
CA ASP A 255 54.58 15.24 28.47
C ASP A 255 54.19 15.43 29.94
N VAL A 256 53.00 16.00 30.18
CA VAL A 256 52.46 16.33 31.51
C VAL A 256 51.20 15.50 31.79
N THR A 257 51.32 14.18 31.59
CA THR A 257 50.20 13.21 31.68
C THR A 257 49.29 13.38 32.89
N ARG A 258 49.87 13.72 34.06
CA ARG A 258 49.10 13.95 35.30
C ARG A 258 48.13 15.13 35.15
N MET A 259 48.63 16.29 34.72
CA MET A 259 47.81 17.49 34.53
C MET A 259 46.80 17.29 33.39
N GLY A 260 47.24 16.68 32.28
CA GLY A 260 46.35 16.34 31.17
C GLY A 260 45.18 15.46 31.59
N SER A 261 45.44 14.45 32.44
CA SER A 261 44.39 13.55 32.93
C SER A 261 43.34 14.27 33.79
N TYR A 262 43.74 15.21 34.65
CA TYR A 262 42.77 16.03 35.41
C TYR A 262 41.91 16.90 34.50
N VAL A 263 42.50 17.53 33.48
CA VAL A 263 41.75 18.34 32.52
C VAL A 263 40.74 17.49 31.74
N VAL A 264 41.12 16.27 31.34
CA VAL A 264 40.17 15.33 30.70
C VAL A 264 39.02 14.95 31.63
N VAL A 265 39.30 14.68 32.90
CA VAL A 265 38.26 14.39 33.91
C VAL A 265 37.28 15.55 34.03
N TRP A 266 37.75 16.79 34.16
CA TRP A 266 36.88 17.97 34.24
C TRP A 266 36.03 18.17 32.99
N VAL A 267 36.60 17.92 31.79
CA VAL A 267 35.84 17.96 30.54
C VAL A 267 34.77 16.87 30.51
N LEU A 268 35.09 15.65 30.95
CA LEU A 268 34.13 14.54 31.04
C LEU A 268 33.01 14.83 32.03
N GLU A 269 33.32 15.41 33.19
CA GLU A 269 32.33 15.85 34.19
C GLU A 269 31.42 16.94 33.64
N ALA A 270 31.96 17.96 32.98
CA ALA A 270 31.18 18.99 32.32
C ALA A 270 30.27 18.41 31.22
N CYS A 271 30.77 17.46 30.43
CA CYS A 271 30.00 16.75 29.42
C CYS A 271 28.90 15.88 30.04
N PHE A 272 29.15 15.25 31.19
CA PHE A 272 28.18 14.47 31.93
C PHE A 272 27.03 15.34 32.46
N ILE A 273 27.37 16.49 33.05
CA ILE A 273 26.38 17.49 33.51
C ILE A 273 25.54 17.98 32.31
N LEU A 274 26.21 18.34 31.20
CA LEU A 274 25.52 18.77 29.99
C LEU A 274 24.58 17.68 29.44
N HIS A 275 25.02 16.42 29.44
CA HIS A 275 24.21 15.29 29.00
C HIS A 275 22.98 15.06 29.89
N PHE A 276 23.17 15.19 31.21
CA PHE A 276 22.09 15.05 32.19
C PHE A 276 21.02 16.13 31.99
N TYR A 277 21.41 17.40 31.81
CA TYR A 277 20.47 18.49 31.59
C TYR A 277 19.79 18.43 30.22
N ALA A 278 20.54 18.09 29.15
CA ALA A 278 20.02 18.13 27.80
C ALA A 278 19.15 16.93 27.45
N SER A 279 19.37 15.76 28.06
CA SER A 279 18.68 14.49 27.76
C SER A 279 18.37 14.29 26.26
N PRO A 280 19.42 14.22 25.41
CA PRO A 280 19.32 14.30 23.95
C PRO A 280 18.66 13.10 23.27
N TYR A 281 18.58 11.95 23.96
CA TYR A 281 18.09 10.70 23.40
C TYR A 281 16.61 10.52 23.71
N ALA A 282 15.81 10.19 22.68
CA ALA A 282 14.40 9.85 22.84
C ALA A 282 14.20 8.49 23.52
N ASN A 283 15.15 7.56 23.33
CA ASN A 283 15.14 6.25 23.95
C ASN A 283 15.85 6.29 25.31
N GLU A 284 15.12 6.06 26.40
CA GLU A 284 15.71 6.00 27.75
C GLU A 284 16.88 5.00 27.86
N ARG A 285 16.85 3.90 27.09
CA ARG A 285 17.93 2.91 27.10
C ARG A 285 19.24 3.49 26.59
N MET A 286 19.18 4.26 25.50
CA MET A 286 20.35 4.92 24.91
C MET A 286 20.88 5.98 25.86
N HIS A 287 19.99 6.75 26.49
CA HIS A 287 20.35 7.68 27.55
C HIS A 287 21.09 7.01 28.70
N ARG A 288 20.58 5.87 29.21
CA ARG A 288 21.25 5.12 30.29
C ARG A 288 22.64 4.61 29.87
N ILE A 289 22.80 4.12 28.65
CA ILE A 289 24.09 3.62 28.16
C ILE A 289 25.12 4.75 28.10
N GLU A 290 24.73 5.92 27.57
CA GLU A 290 25.62 7.09 27.52
C GLU A 290 25.97 7.60 28.93
N TRP A 291 24.97 7.67 29.82
CA TRP A 291 25.16 8.11 31.21
C TRP A 291 26.15 7.20 31.97
N TRP A 292 25.93 5.87 31.91
CA TRP A 292 26.85 4.90 32.52
C TRP A 292 28.21 4.87 31.83
N GLY A 293 28.26 5.08 30.52
CA GLY A 293 29.50 5.16 29.74
C GLY A 293 30.37 6.34 30.15
N LEU A 294 29.78 7.53 30.31
CA LEU A 294 30.48 8.72 30.79
C LEU A 294 30.97 8.54 32.23
N LEU A 295 30.14 7.98 33.11
CA LEU A 295 30.53 7.71 34.49
C LEU A 295 31.67 6.69 34.57
N ALA A 296 31.62 5.62 33.75
CA ALA A 296 32.69 4.63 33.66
C ALA A 296 34.00 5.23 33.13
N ALA A 297 33.94 6.16 32.17
CA ALA A 297 35.10 6.88 31.67
C ALA A 297 35.71 7.79 32.75
N ILE A 298 34.89 8.56 33.47
CA ILE A 298 35.34 9.40 34.60
C ILE A 298 36.01 8.53 35.67
N ALA A 299 35.39 7.42 36.06
CA ALA A 299 35.96 6.49 37.03
C ALA A 299 37.30 5.92 36.54
N THR A 300 37.39 5.52 35.27
CA THR A 300 38.61 4.96 34.67
C THR A 300 39.77 5.96 34.68
N TYR A 301 39.54 7.23 34.31
CA TYR A 301 40.58 8.27 34.37
C TYR A 301 41.02 8.56 35.81
N ASN A 302 40.08 8.64 36.76
CA ASN A 302 40.41 8.86 38.17
C ASN A 302 41.26 7.71 38.73
N ILE A 303 40.90 6.46 38.47
CA ILE A 303 41.72 5.29 38.86
C ILE A 303 43.11 5.39 38.20
N GLY A 304 43.20 5.80 36.94
CA GLY A 304 44.47 6.02 36.24
C GLY A 304 45.37 7.05 36.93
N ILE A 305 44.81 8.17 37.39
CA ILE A 305 45.52 9.21 38.13
C ILE A 305 46.01 8.68 39.49
N LEU A 306 45.14 8.01 40.26
CA LEU A 306 45.51 7.40 41.55
C LEU A 306 46.62 6.35 41.36
N TYR A 307 46.57 5.61 40.26
CA TYR A 307 47.60 4.64 39.92
C TYR A 307 48.95 5.29 39.62
N GLN A 308 48.94 6.46 38.95
CA GLN A 308 50.15 7.23 38.63
C GLN A 308 50.81 7.85 39.86
N ASP A 309 50.05 8.24 40.88
CA ASP A 309 50.58 8.83 42.11
C ASP A 309 51.47 7.84 42.89
N GLY A 310 51.22 6.54 42.75
CA GLY A 310 52.11 5.47 43.23
C GLY A 310 52.28 5.38 44.75
N SER A 311 51.63 6.26 45.52
CA SER A 311 51.70 6.43 46.98
C SER A 311 51.04 5.31 47.77
N GLY A 312 50.23 4.47 47.12
CA GLY A 312 49.55 3.33 47.73
C GLY A 312 50.40 2.06 47.82
N GLY A 313 50.21 1.29 48.90
CA GLY A 313 50.78 -0.05 49.06
C GLY A 313 50.29 -1.05 47.99
N TRP A 314 50.90 -2.24 47.96
CA TRP A 314 50.59 -3.29 46.96
C TRP A 314 49.09 -3.67 46.92
N TRP A 315 48.42 -3.70 48.08
CA TRP A 315 46.99 -4.00 48.21
C TRP A 315 46.11 -2.95 47.54
N MET A 316 46.50 -1.66 47.60
CA MET A 316 45.76 -0.57 46.97
C MET A 316 45.84 -0.67 45.45
N ARG A 317 47.02 -1.04 44.90
CA ARG A 317 47.19 -1.27 43.47
C ARG A 317 46.31 -2.42 42.97
N ILE A 318 46.24 -3.52 43.72
CA ILE A 318 45.36 -4.66 43.41
C ILE A 318 43.89 -4.23 43.44
N LEU A 319 43.47 -3.51 44.48
CA LEU A 319 42.11 -3.00 44.61
C LEU A 319 41.74 -2.09 43.43
N LEU A 320 42.59 -1.12 43.08
CA LEU A 320 42.37 -0.23 41.95
C LEU A 320 42.26 -0.99 40.63
N THR A 321 43.13 -1.98 40.38
CA THR A 321 43.03 -2.81 39.17
C THR A 321 41.75 -3.64 39.13
N LEU A 322 41.31 -4.20 40.26
CA LEU A 322 40.07 -4.98 40.34
C LEU A 322 38.84 -4.10 40.09
N VAL A 323 38.80 -2.91 40.69
CA VAL A 323 37.73 -1.94 40.45
C VAL A 323 37.72 -1.49 38.99
N LEU A 324 38.88 -1.22 38.39
CA LEU A 324 39.00 -0.89 36.97
C LEU A 324 38.38 -1.96 36.08
N TYR A 325 38.71 -3.24 36.32
CA TYR A 325 38.13 -4.35 35.56
C TYR A 325 36.63 -4.47 35.77
N LEU A 326 36.13 -4.35 37.01
CA LEU A 326 34.71 -4.45 37.31
C LEU A 326 33.89 -3.34 36.63
N VAL A 327 34.38 -2.10 36.67
CA VAL A 327 33.70 -0.95 36.05
C VAL A 327 33.65 -1.14 34.53
N ASN A 328 34.77 -1.47 33.89
CA ASN A 328 34.81 -1.65 32.44
C ASN A 328 34.02 -2.89 31.99
N ALA A 329 34.15 -4.03 32.67
CA ALA A 329 33.38 -5.24 32.36
C ALA A 329 31.88 -5.03 32.57
N GLY A 330 31.50 -4.34 33.66
CA GLY A 330 30.11 -3.95 33.92
C GLY A 330 29.53 -3.09 32.81
N MET A 331 30.29 -2.11 32.33
CA MET A 331 29.88 -1.28 31.19
C MET A 331 29.70 -2.11 29.91
N TRP A 332 30.63 -3.03 29.60
CA TRP A 332 30.49 -3.93 28.44
C TRP A 332 29.24 -4.82 28.54
N VAL A 333 28.93 -5.35 29.72
CA VAL A 333 27.71 -6.15 29.94
C VAL A 333 26.46 -5.30 29.73
N LEU A 334 26.44 -4.07 30.24
CA LEU A 334 25.32 -3.13 30.03
C LEU A 334 25.15 -2.77 28.55
N PHE A 335 26.26 -2.52 27.84
CA PHE A 335 26.27 -2.23 26.41
C PHE A 335 25.70 -3.40 25.60
N ILE A 336 26.21 -4.62 25.81
CA ILE A 336 25.74 -5.82 25.09
C ILE A 336 24.25 -6.07 25.37
N LYS A 337 23.81 -5.98 26.63
CA LYS A 337 22.39 -6.12 26.99
C LYS A 337 21.53 -5.05 26.31
N GLY A 338 22.04 -3.82 26.24
CA GLY A 338 21.40 -2.71 25.55
C GLY A 338 21.21 -2.98 24.06
N VAL A 339 22.29 -3.36 23.38
CA VAL A 339 22.31 -3.67 21.94
C VAL A 339 21.40 -4.84 21.62
N VAL A 340 21.49 -5.96 22.35
CA VAL A 340 20.63 -7.14 22.11
C VAL A 340 19.15 -6.79 22.26
N LYS A 341 18.80 -6.01 23.29
CA LYS A 341 17.42 -5.59 23.53
C LYS A 341 16.92 -4.62 22.45
N GLU A 342 17.79 -3.77 21.92
CA GLU A 342 17.43 -2.85 20.84
C GLU A 342 17.24 -3.59 19.51
N ILE A 343 18.17 -4.48 19.15
CA ILE A 343 18.04 -5.33 17.96
C ILE A 343 16.76 -6.18 18.03
N SER A 344 16.47 -6.78 19.18
CA SER A 344 15.23 -7.54 19.38
C SER A 344 13.98 -6.67 19.25
N GLY A 345 14.01 -5.46 19.80
CA GLY A 345 12.90 -4.50 19.72
C GLY A 345 12.66 -3.99 18.30
N GLU A 346 13.72 -3.70 17.54
CA GLU A 346 13.61 -3.33 16.13
C GLU A 346 13.13 -4.50 15.27
N GLY A 347 13.60 -5.72 15.54
CA GLY A 347 13.13 -6.94 14.88
C GLY A 347 11.63 -7.15 15.05
N GLN A 348 11.09 -6.93 16.25
CA GLN A 348 9.64 -7.01 16.51
C GLN A 348 8.84 -5.93 15.78
N LYS A 349 9.33 -4.68 15.77
CA LYS A 349 8.68 -3.58 15.03
C LYS A 349 8.65 -3.87 13.53
N LEU A 350 9.75 -4.38 12.99
CA LEU A 350 9.87 -4.75 11.58
C LEU A 350 8.93 -5.93 11.24
N TYR A 351 8.86 -6.93 12.11
CA TYR A 351 7.93 -8.06 11.96
C TYR A 351 6.47 -7.59 11.95
N LEU A 352 6.08 -6.72 12.88
CA LEU A 352 4.72 -6.18 12.93
C LEU A 352 4.40 -5.30 11.72
N ALA A 353 5.35 -4.48 11.27
CA ALA A 353 5.20 -3.66 10.08
C ALA A 353 5.02 -4.51 8.82
N ARG A 354 5.80 -5.60 8.69
CA ARG A 354 5.65 -6.58 7.62
C ARG A 354 4.29 -7.26 7.68
N ALA A 355 3.88 -7.78 8.84
CA ALA A 355 2.58 -8.42 9.00
C ALA A 355 1.40 -7.48 8.66
N LYS A 356 1.50 -6.19 9.04
CA LYS A 356 0.50 -5.18 8.67
C LYS A 356 0.48 -4.92 7.16
N HIS A 357 1.64 -4.85 6.53
CA HIS A 357 1.77 -4.69 5.08
C HIS A 357 1.16 -5.87 4.34
N ASP A 358 1.42 -7.10 4.79
CA ASP A 358 0.89 -8.33 4.18
C ASP A 358 -0.65 -8.36 4.28
N ILE A 359 -1.23 -7.97 5.41
CA ILE A 359 -2.69 -7.86 5.57
C ILE A 359 -3.27 -6.80 4.63
N GLN A 360 -2.63 -5.62 4.54
CA GLN A 360 -3.09 -4.56 3.63
C GLN A 360 -3.07 -5.03 2.18
N LEU A 361 -2.03 -5.76 1.78
CA LEU A 361 -1.93 -6.33 0.44
C LEU A 361 -3.03 -7.36 0.18
N GLU A 362 -3.36 -8.21 1.16
CA GLU A 362 -4.47 -9.16 1.03
C GLU A 362 -5.83 -8.46 0.85
N ASP A 363 -6.07 -7.38 1.60
CA ASP A 363 -7.28 -6.56 1.49
C ASP A 363 -7.37 -5.88 0.10
N ASP A 364 -6.28 -5.27 -0.38
CA ASP A 364 -6.21 -4.62 -1.69
C ASP A 364 -6.51 -5.61 -2.83
N ILE A 365 -5.91 -6.81 -2.77
CA ILE A 365 -6.18 -7.90 -3.73
C ILE A 365 -7.65 -8.33 -3.66
N ALA A 366 -8.22 -8.46 -2.45
CA ALA A 366 -9.62 -8.85 -2.27
C ALA A 366 -10.59 -7.81 -2.84
N GLU A 367 -10.29 -6.52 -2.68
CA GLU A 367 -11.05 -5.41 -3.28
C GLU A 367 -10.99 -5.45 -4.80
N GLU A 368 -9.82 -5.67 -5.40
CA GLU A 368 -9.68 -5.80 -6.86
C GLU A 368 -10.55 -6.94 -7.42
N PHE A 369 -10.57 -8.10 -6.74
CA PHE A 369 -11.44 -9.21 -7.12
C PHE A 369 -12.93 -8.90 -6.94
N ALA A 370 -13.30 -8.13 -5.91
CA ALA A 370 -14.68 -7.69 -5.72
C ALA A 370 -15.12 -6.73 -6.83
N GLN A 371 -14.27 -5.75 -7.19
CA GLN A 371 -14.52 -4.81 -8.27
C GLN A 371 -14.70 -5.53 -9.61
N ARG A 372 -13.84 -6.49 -9.95
CA ARG A 372 -13.98 -7.30 -11.18
C ARG A 372 -15.28 -8.09 -11.21
N ARG A 373 -15.69 -8.70 -10.08
CA ARG A 373 -16.98 -9.41 -9.99
C ARG A 373 -18.17 -8.48 -10.17
N ASN A 374 -18.14 -7.30 -9.56
CA ASN A 374 -19.22 -6.32 -9.71
C ASN A 374 -19.29 -5.81 -11.15
N LYS A 375 -18.14 -5.60 -11.82
CA LYS A 375 -18.10 -5.23 -13.22
C LYS A 375 -18.76 -6.29 -14.11
N LEU A 376 -18.41 -7.56 -13.93
CA LEU A 376 -19.02 -8.67 -14.67
C LEU A 376 -20.54 -8.76 -14.41
N LYS A 377 -20.98 -8.61 -13.16
CA LYS A 377 -22.42 -8.57 -12.83
C LYS A 377 -23.14 -7.42 -13.50
N ASN A 378 -22.55 -6.22 -13.52
CA ASN A 378 -23.14 -5.07 -14.19
C ASN A 378 -23.24 -5.30 -15.70
N GLU A 379 -22.21 -5.90 -16.32
CA GLU A 379 -22.22 -6.29 -17.74
C GLU A 379 -23.32 -7.34 -18.04
N GLU A 380 -23.50 -8.33 -17.16
CA GLU A 380 -24.60 -9.32 -17.22
C GLU A 380 -25.97 -8.65 -17.09
N GLU A 381 -26.18 -7.79 -16.09
CA GLU A 381 -27.44 -7.06 -15.87
C GLU A 381 -27.78 -6.09 -17.03
N GLU A 382 -26.78 -5.49 -17.66
CA GLU A 382 -26.94 -4.69 -18.87
C GLU A 382 -27.33 -5.54 -20.08
N ALA A 383 -26.72 -6.72 -20.23
CA ALA A 383 -27.05 -7.66 -21.29
C ALA A 383 -28.48 -8.19 -21.16
N GLU A 384 -28.89 -8.57 -19.93
CA GLU A 384 -30.26 -8.99 -19.63
C GLU A 384 -31.28 -7.87 -19.93
N ARG A 385 -31.00 -6.62 -19.52
CA ARG A 385 -31.85 -5.46 -19.85
C ARG A 385 -31.96 -5.23 -21.35
N ARG A 386 -30.86 -5.36 -22.09
CA ARG A 386 -30.87 -5.28 -23.56
C ARG A 386 -31.70 -6.40 -24.19
N GLU A 387 -31.62 -7.63 -23.67
CA GLU A 387 -32.43 -8.75 -24.16
C GLU A 387 -33.92 -8.56 -23.84
N GLN A 388 -34.26 -8.08 -22.64
CA GLN A 388 -35.62 -7.73 -22.28
C GLN A 388 -36.19 -6.63 -23.17
N MET A 389 -35.43 -5.56 -23.43
CA MET A 389 -35.86 -4.51 -24.38
C MET A 389 -36.07 -5.07 -25.79
N LYS A 390 -35.22 -5.98 -26.27
CA LYS A 390 -35.44 -6.66 -27.57
C LYS A 390 -36.72 -7.49 -27.60
N LYS A 391 -37.06 -8.19 -26.49
CA LYS A 391 -38.33 -8.94 -26.38
C LYS A 391 -39.55 -8.01 -26.41
N VAL A 392 -39.46 -6.84 -25.79
CA VAL A 392 -40.53 -5.82 -25.80
C VAL A 392 -40.66 -5.13 -27.17
N ALA A 393 -39.54 -4.88 -27.87
CA ALA A 393 -39.54 -4.27 -29.19
C ALA A 393 -40.19 -5.15 -30.28
N GLY A 394 -40.23 -6.48 -30.10
CA GLY A 394 -40.91 -7.40 -31.02
C GLY A 394 -42.40 -7.59 -30.75
N THR A 395 -42.92 -7.17 -29.59
CA THR A 395 -44.35 -7.14 -29.30
C THR A 395 -44.97 -5.89 -29.90
N SER A 396 -45.41 -5.99 -31.16
CA SER A 396 -46.31 -5.01 -31.78
C SER A 396 -47.55 -4.86 -30.89
N LEU A 397 -47.60 -3.77 -30.12
CA LEU A 397 -48.83 -3.28 -29.55
C LEU A 397 -49.66 -2.81 -30.73
N ALA A 398 -50.77 -3.49 -31.04
CA ALA A 398 -51.63 -3.24 -32.20
C ALA A 398 -52.28 -1.82 -32.25
N PHE A 399 -51.84 -0.90 -31.40
CA PHE A 399 -52.37 0.45 -31.24
C PHE A 399 -51.27 1.53 -31.09
N ALA A 400 -49.99 1.18 -31.20
CA ALA A 400 -48.89 2.14 -31.11
C ALA A 400 -48.05 2.09 -32.38
N ASP A 401 -47.99 3.21 -33.09
CA ASP A 401 -47.09 3.41 -34.23
C ASP A 401 -45.65 3.61 -33.70
N ASP A 402 -44.65 3.10 -34.40
CA ASP A 402 -43.23 3.13 -33.97
C ASP A 402 -42.72 4.56 -33.67
N ALA A 403 -43.27 5.57 -34.35
CA ALA A 403 -42.95 6.99 -34.14
C ALA A 403 -43.42 7.55 -32.78
N TRP A 404 -44.43 6.94 -32.16
CA TRP A 404 -44.93 7.36 -30.83
C TRP A 404 -44.02 6.85 -29.71
N LEU A 405 -43.37 5.70 -29.90
CA LEU A 405 -42.45 5.10 -28.92
C LEU A 405 -41.11 5.85 -28.83
N GLU A 406 -40.59 6.37 -29.94
CA GLU A 406 -39.38 7.22 -29.93
C GLU A 406 -39.60 8.52 -29.16
N ASN A 407 -40.74 9.20 -29.39
CA ASN A 407 -41.09 10.42 -28.66
C ASN A 407 -41.26 10.19 -27.15
N LEU A 408 -41.69 8.99 -26.73
CA LEU A 408 -41.80 8.63 -25.31
C LEU A 408 -40.45 8.42 -24.63
N ASN A 409 -39.44 8.00 -25.38
CA ASN A 409 -38.10 7.76 -24.84
C ASN A 409 -37.31 9.06 -24.67
N GLU A 410 -37.62 10.09 -25.48
CA GLU A 410 -37.03 11.42 -25.39
C GLU A 410 -37.82 12.39 -24.48
N SER A 411 -39.12 12.20 -24.29
CA SER A 411 -39.96 13.14 -23.53
C SER A 411 -39.91 12.96 -22.02
N SER A 412 -39.93 14.08 -21.29
CA SER A 412 -39.93 14.07 -19.83
C SER A 412 -41.27 13.59 -19.26
N ALA A 413 -41.27 12.92 -18.10
CA ALA A 413 -42.47 12.34 -17.49
C ALA A 413 -43.64 13.33 -17.25
N MET A 414 -43.34 14.64 -17.15
CA MET A 414 -44.34 15.70 -17.02
C MET A 414 -45.07 15.99 -18.33
N GLU A 415 -44.37 15.88 -19.46
CA GLU A 415 -44.89 16.16 -20.80
C GLU A 415 -45.88 15.07 -21.23
N VAL A 416 -45.50 13.81 -21.02
CA VAL A 416 -46.36 12.63 -21.25
C VAL A 416 -47.67 12.74 -20.46
N LYS A 417 -47.60 13.21 -19.20
CA LYS A 417 -48.78 13.38 -18.33
C LYS A 417 -49.70 14.50 -18.83
N ALA A 418 -49.14 15.58 -19.39
CA ALA A 418 -49.91 16.68 -19.95
C ALA A 418 -50.64 16.25 -21.23
N GLU A 419 -49.98 15.50 -22.11
CA GLU A 419 -50.59 14.96 -23.33
C GLU A 419 -51.68 13.95 -23.03
N HIS A 420 -51.48 13.05 -22.06
CA HIS A 420 -52.51 12.11 -21.63
C HIS A 420 -53.75 12.83 -21.10
N LYS A 421 -53.57 13.91 -20.32
CA LYS A 421 -54.68 14.74 -19.82
C LYS A 421 -55.43 15.44 -20.96
N LYS A 422 -54.71 15.91 -21.99
CA LYS A 422 -55.30 16.52 -23.18
C LYS A 422 -56.12 15.50 -23.99
N LEU A 423 -55.57 14.31 -24.19
CA LEU A 423 -56.25 13.22 -24.89
C LEU A 423 -57.51 12.75 -24.15
N SER A 424 -57.42 12.58 -22.82
CA SER A 424 -58.56 12.28 -21.93
C SER A 424 -59.70 13.27 -22.12
N LYS A 425 -59.38 14.57 -22.10
CA LYS A 425 -60.37 15.65 -22.28
C LYS A 425 -61.00 15.61 -23.68
N ASN A 426 -60.22 15.27 -24.71
CA ASN A 426 -60.71 15.15 -26.08
C ASN A 426 -61.65 13.95 -26.25
N LEU A 427 -61.33 12.81 -25.61
CA LEU A 427 -62.18 11.63 -25.59
C LEU A 427 -63.50 11.89 -24.86
N GLU A 428 -63.48 12.63 -23.75
CA GLU A 428 -64.69 13.09 -23.06
C GLU A 428 -65.56 13.95 -23.97
N GLY A 429 -64.98 14.94 -24.66
CA GLY A 429 -65.69 15.75 -25.64
C GLY A 429 -66.31 14.92 -26.78
N MET A 430 -65.62 13.88 -27.25
CA MET A 430 -66.19 12.96 -28.25
C MET A 430 -67.34 12.11 -27.69
N ARG A 431 -67.26 11.67 -26.43
CA ARG A 431 -68.36 10.92 -25.77
C ARG A 431 -69.60 11.80 -25.60
N GLU A 432 -69.40 13.05 -25.21
CA GLU A 432 -70.48 14.04 -25.08
C GLU A 432 -71.11 14.34 -26.45
N ALA A 433 -70.29 14.58 -27.47
CA ALA A 433 -70.77 14.79 -28.84
C ALA A 433 -71.53 13.56 -29.39
N TRP A 434 -71.08 12.35 -29.06
CA TRP A 434 -71.77 11.12 -29.43
C TRP A 434 -73.10 10.97 -28.67
N ALA A 435 -73.14 11.31 -27.38
CA ALA A 435 -74.37 11.30 -26.57
C ALA A 435 -75.40 12.33 -27.06
N GLU A 436 -74.94 13.53 -27.44
CA GLU A 436 -75.72 14.57 -28.12
C GLU A 436 -76.33 14.06 -29.44
N ARG A 437 -75.51 13.43 -30.29
CA ARG A 437 -75.97 12.82 -31.55
C ARG A 437 -77.01 11.73 -31.30
N GLN A 438 -76.83 10.90 -30.28
CA GLN A 438 -77.80 9.86 -29.90
C GLN A 438 -79.12 10.46 -29.40
N LYS A 439 -79.09 11.53 -28.61
CA LYS A 439 -80.29 12.25 -28.18
C LYS A 439 -81.04 12.86 -29.37
N LYS A 440 -80.33 13.51 -30.30
CA LYS A 440 -80.92 14.06 -31.54
C LYS A 440 -81.53 12.98 -32.41
N ASN A 441 -80.86 11.82 -32.56
CA ASN A 441 -81.42 10.69 -33.30
C ASN A 441 -82.66 10.09 -32.62
N LYS A 442 -82.69 10.00 -31.28
CA LYS A 442 -83.90 9.60 -30.55
C LYS A 442 -85.05 10.58 -30.78
N ALA A 443 -84.81 11.89 -30.67
CA ALA A 443 -85.84 12.92 -30.90
C ALA A 443 -86.40 12.85 -32.34
N ARG A 444 -85.53 12.64 -33.34
CA ARG A 444 -85.94 12.46 -34.74
C ARG A 444 -86.72 11.16 -34.99
N LYS A 445 -86.52 10.13 -34.17
CA LYS A 445 -87.31 8.88 -34.24
C LYS A 445 -88.73 9.08 -33.70
N TYR A 446 -88.89 9.84 -32.62
CA TYR A 446 -90.22 10.17 -32.05
C TYR A 446 -91.08 11.00 -32.99
N THR A 447 -90.50 11.99 -33.69
CA THR A 447 -91.26 12.81 -34.65
C THR A 447 -91.73 12.03 -35.88
N VAL A 448 -90.94 11.05 -36.35
CA VAL A 448 -91.35 10.15 -37.44
C VAL A 448 -92.45 9.19 -36.96
N GLU A 449 -92.38 8.67 -35.74
CA GLU A 449 -93.44 7.83 -35.14
C GLU A 449 -94.75 8.60 -34.89
N GLU A 450 -94.69 9.91 -34.68
CA GLU A 450 -95.88 10.77 -34.51
C GLU A 450 -96.54 11.13 -35.86
N ALA A 451 -95.75 11.32 -36.91
CA ALA A 451 -96.26 11.46 -38.29
C ALA A 451 -96.89 10.16 -38.83
N HIS A 452 -96.36 9.00 -38.46
CA HIS A 452 -96.98 7.71 -38.80
C HIS A 452 -98.25 7.40 -38.00
N ARG A 453 -98.35 7.86 -36.74
CA ARG A 453 -99.55 7.69 -35.90
C ARG A 453 -100.80 8.38 -36.44
N ASN A 454 -100.64 9.49 -37.16
CA ASN A 454 -101.77 10.22 -37.76
C ASN A 454 -102.24 9.67 -39.11
N VAL A 455 -101.62 8.61 -39.64
CA VAL A 455 -101.98 7.99 -40.94
C VAL A 455 -102.29 6.49 -40.81
N GLU A 456 -102.10 5.88 -39.64
CA GLU A 456 -102.39 4.44 -39.45
C GLU A 456 -103.84 4.17 -39.06
N SER A 457 -104.65 3.85 -40.08
CA SER A 457 -105.85 3.04 -39.87
C SER A 457 -105.49 1.74 -39.14
N SER A 458 -106.24 1.45 -38.06
CA SER A 458 -106.08 0.25 -37.26
C SER A 458 -105.95 -1.01 -38.14
N PRO A 459 -105.04 -1.96 -37.84
CA PRO A 459 -104.95 -3.24 -38.55
C PRO A 459 -106.30 -3.98 -38.63
N SER A 460 -107.17 -3.82 -37.63
CA SER A 460 -108.54 -4.36 -37.67
C SER A 460 -109.42 -3.69 -38.74
N ALA A 461 -109.28 -2.38 -38.95
CA ALA A 461 -110.01 -1.64 -39.99
C ALA A 461 -109.53 -2.02 -41.39
N ARG A 462 -108.20 -2.17 -41.58
CA ARG A 462 -107.61 -2.70 -42.82
C ARG A 462 -108.03 -4.14 -43.10
N TRP A 463 -108.15 -4.98 -42.08
CA TRP A 463 -108.63 -6.35 -42.21
C TRP A 463 -110.12 -6.41 -42.55
N GLN A 464 -110.96 -5.57 -41.91
CA GLN A 464 -112.39 -5.46 -42.22
C GLN A 464 -112.62 -4.99 -43.66
N GLN A 465 -111.89 -3.97 -44.13
CA GLN A 465 -111.94 -3.53 -45.53
C GLN A 465 -111.52 -4.65 -46.49
N ARG A 466 -110.41 -5.36 -46.23
CA ARG A 466 -110.00 -6.50 -47.06
C ARG A 466 -111.03 -7.63 -47.05
N LYS A 467 -111.73 -7.85 -45.95
CA LYS A 467 -112.75 -8.89 -45.81
C LYS A 467 -114.04 -8.52 -46.54
N GLU A 468 -114.45 -7.26 -46.52
CA GLU A 468 -115.57 -6.75 -47.31
C GLU A 468 -115.25 -6.74 -48.81
N GLN A 469 -114.01 -6.39 -49.18
CA GLN A 469 -113.55 -6.41 -50.55
C GLN A 469 -113.47 -7.85 -51.09
N ARG A 470 -112.93 -8.81 -50.32
CA ARG A 470 -112.96 -10.24 -50.67
C ARG A 470 -114.38 -10.83 -50.73
N LYS A 471 -115.31 -10.35 -49.90
CA LYS A 471 -116.74 -10.74 -49.99
C LYS A 471 -117.42 -10.16 -51.24
N ARG A 472 -117.02 -8.98 -51.70
CA ARG A 472 -117.50 -8.40 -52.96
C ARG A 472 -116.90 -9.14 -54.16
N GLU A 473 -115.60 -9.42 -54.13
CA GLU A 473 -114.88 -10.13 -55.18
C GLU A 473 -115.30 -11.61 -55.29
N SER A 474 -115.54 -12.32 -54.18
CA SER A 474 -116.05 -13.71 -54.22
C SER A 474 -117.50 -13.81 -54.72
N ARG A 475 -118.28 -12.72 -54.66
CA ARG A 475 -119.64 -12.66 -55.21
C ARG A 475 -119.63 -12.42 -56.73
N THR A 476 -118.55 -11.86 -57.27
CA THR A 476 -118.30 -11.71 -58.72
C THR A 476 -117.55 -12.89 -59.34
N ASP A 477 -116.65 -13.56 -58.61
CA ASP A 477 -115.84 -14.67 -59.14
C ASP A 477 -116.56 -16.03 -59.16
N THR A 478 -117.69 -16.17 -58.48
CA THR A 478 -118.53 -17.38 -58.58
C THR A 478 -119.36 -17.42 -59.88
N ILE A 479 -119.34 -16.35 -60.69
CA ILE A 479 -120.04 -16.29 -61.98
C ILE A 479 -119.09 -16.53 -63.18
N LEU A 480 -117.76 -16.48 -62.99
CA LEU A 480 -116.81 -16.43 -64.13
C LEU A 480 -115.73 -17.52 -64.13
N ARG A 481 -115.85 -18.57 -63.32
CA ARG A 481 -114.83 -19.64 -63.20
C ARG A 481 -115.31 -21.04 -63.59
N ASP A 482 -116.19 -21.10 -64.58
CA ASP A 482 -116.38 -22.24 -65.49
C ASP A 482 -115.65 -21.93 -66.81
N SER A 483 -114.33 -21.93 -66.78
CA SER A 483 -113.47 -22.08 -67.96
C SER A 483 -112.02 -22.25 -67.51
N ALA A 484 -111.53 -23.49 -67.67
CA ALA A 484 -110.15 -23.96 -67.89
C ALA A 484 -108.98 -23.11 -67.34
N GLY A 485 -108.01 -23.63 -66.59
CA GLY A 485 -107.36 -24.94 -66.65
C GLY A 485 -105.84 -24.72 -66.84
N ASP A 486 -105.04 -25.42 -66.04
CA ASP A 486 -103.57 -25.63 -66.09
C ASP A 486 -102.55 -24.67 -65.38
N ARG A 487 -101.95 -25.26 -64.32
CA ARG A 487 -100.51 -25.45 -63.96
C ARG A 487 -99.57 -24.28 -63.53
N GLU A 488 -99.20 -24.36 -62.23
CA GLU A 488 -97.90 -24.28 -61.49
C GLU A 488 -96.56 -23.97 -62.21
N PRO A 489 -95.43 -23.62 -61.50
CA PRO A 489 -95.23 -23.41 -60.03
C PRO A 489 -94.38 -22.18 -59.63
N GLU A 490 -94.30 -21.96 -58.31
CA GLU A 490 -93.47 -21.01 -57.57
C GLU A 490 -92.37 -21.77 -56.76
N ASN A 491 -91.22 -21.12 -56.53
CA ASN A 491 -90.64 -20.88 -55.20
C ASN A 491 -89.10 -21.06 -55.08
N ARG A 492 -88.45 -19.98 -54.63
CA ARG A 492 -87.11 -19.95 -54.01
C ARG A 492 -87.19 -18.93 -52.89
N ASP A 493 -86.99 -19.39 -51.66
CA ASP A 493 -86.85 -18.54 -50.48
C ASP A 493 -85.52 -18.79 -49.76
N SER A 494 -85.03 -17.69 -49.16
CA SER A 494 -83.72 -17.47 -48.56
C SER A 494 -83.76 -17.53 -47.02
N PRO A 495 -82.64 -17.75 -46.30
CA PRO A 495 -82.65 -18.03 -44.87
C PRO A 495 -82.23 -16.82 -43.99
N SER A 496 -82.85 -16.68 -42.81
CA SER A 496 -82.19 -16.08 -41.63
C SER A 496 -82.89 -16.40 -40.29
N SER A 497 -82.09 -16.80 -39.29
CA SER A 497 -82.26 -16.58 -37.83
C SER A 497 -81.14 -17.39 -37.14
N ARG A 498 -80.13 -16.85 -36.46
CA ARG A 498 -79.99 -15.90 -35.34
C ARG A 498 -80.46 -16.44 -33.98
N TRP A 499 -79.53 -17.10 -33.28
CA TRP A 499 -79.22 -17.07 -31.83
C TRP A 499 -80.34 -16.79 -30.79
N ARG A 500 -80.55 -17.75 -29.86
CA ARG A 500 -80.18 -17.67 -28.42
C ARG A 500 -80.90 -18.72 -27.55
N ALA A 501 -80.17 -19.31 -26.59
CA ALA A 501 -80.52 -19.50 -25.16
C ALA A 501 -79.69 -20.68 -24.60
N ARG A 502 -78.70 -20.44 -23.73
CA ARG A 502 -78.74 -20.30 -22.26
C ARG A 502 -78.81 -21.64 -21.47
N GLN A 503 -77.67 -21.88 -20.82
CA GLN A 503 -77.48 -22.30 -19.41
C GLN A 503 -77.66 -23.76 -18.96
N ALA A 504 -76.62 -24.14 -18.19
CA ALA A 504 -76.60 -24.90 -16.94
C ALA A 504 -76.36 -26.42 -16.99
N ALA A 505 -75.27 -26.81 -16.31
CA ALA A 505 -75.22 -27.80 -15.23
C ALA A 505 -74.08 -28.84 -15.33
N SER A 506 -73.29 -28.86 -14.25
CA SER A 506 -72.80 -30.04 -13.52
C SER A 506 -71.48 -30.76 -13.89
N ALA A 507 -70.71 -30.97 -12.81
CA ALA A 507 -69.86 -32.11 -12.46
C ALA A 507 -68.35 -32.11 -12.85
N ARG A 508 -67.51 -31.98 -11.80
CA ARG A 508 -66.17 -32.60 -11.61
C ARG A 508 -66.35 -34.01 -11.00
N PRO A 509 -65.31 -34.85 -10.70
CA PRO A 509 -63.84 -34.74 -10.87
C PRO A 509 -63.12 -36.04 -11.39
N GLY A 510 -61.77 -36.00 -11.53
CA GLY A 510 -60.86 -37.18 -11.50
C GLY A 510 -59.81 -37.19 -12.62
N SER A 511 -58.51 -36.96 -12.33
CA SER A 511 -57.40 -37.96 -12.17
C SER A 511 -57.11 -38.79 -13.44
N GLY A 512 -55.90 -39.02 -13.95
CA GLY A 512 -54.52 -38.92 -13.46
C GLY A 512 -53.71 -40.05 -14.14
N ALA A 513 -52.53 -39.75 -14.69
CA ALA A 513 -51.50 -40.71 -15.18
C ALA A 513 -50.16 -39.95 -15.10
N GLY A 514 -49.04 -40.42 -14.52
CA GLY A 514 -48.40 -41.74 -14.51
C GLY A 514 -47.04 -41.59 -15.24
N ASN A 515 -45.97 -41.07 -14.62
CA ASN A 515 -44.92 -41.72 -13.82
C ASN A 515 -43.70 -42.25 -14.63
N SER A 516 -42.47 -41.71 -14.41
CA SER A 516 -41.23 -42.49 -14.17
C SER A 516 -39.90 -41.68 -14.07
N ARG A 517 -39.35 -41.61 -12.83
CA ARG A 517 -37.93 -41.80 -12.35
C ARG A 517 -36.74 -40.90 -12.81
N PRO A 518 -35.61 -40.83 -12.05
CA PRO A 518 -35.35 -41.18 -10.63
C PRO A 518 -34.58 -40.10 -9.81
N ARG A 519 -34.40 -40.46 -8.54
CA ARG A 519 -33.89 -39.77 -7.35
C ARG A 519 -32.35 -39.85 -7.24
N SER A 520 -31.69 -38.80 -6.76
CA SER A 520 -30.42 -38.89 -6.03
C SER A 520 -30.46 -38.00 -4.77
N GLN A 521 -30.11 -38.60 -3.64
CA GLN A 521 -29.90 -37.95 -2.34
C GLN A 521 -28.41 -37.65 -2.18
N GLY A 522 -28.05 -36.49 -1.64
CA GLY A 522 -26.71 -36.25 -1.10
C GLY A 522 -26.45 -34.79 -0.70
N GLY A 523 -26.09 -34.57 0.57
CA GLY A 523 -25.24 -33.42 0.97
C GLY A 523 -25.89 -32.26 1.72
N GLY A 524 -26.49 -32.48 2.89
CA GLY A 524 -27.11 -31.43 3.72
C GLY A 524 -26.41 -31.09 5.04
N GLN A 525 -25.09 -31.23 5.16
CA GLN A 525 -24.38 -31.03 6.44
C GLN A 525 -23.24 -29.99 6.44
N GLY A 526 -22.86 -29.41 5.29
CA GLY A 526 -21.77 -28.40 5.22
C GLY A 526 -22.22 -26.93 5.34
N GLU A 527 -23.45 -26.61 4.94
CA GLU A 527 -23.90 -25.21 4.84
C GLU A 527 -24.41 -24.61 6.14
N SER A 528 -24.79 -25.41 7.14
CA SER A 528 -25.25 -24.88 8.44
C SER A 528 -24.09 -24.33 9.28
N SER A 529 -22.95 -25.03 9.29
CA SER A 529 -21.76 -24.66 10.06
C SER A 529 -21.15 -23.32 9.62
N LEU A 530 -21.09 -23.07 8.30
CA LEU A 530 -20.58 -21.80 7.75
C LEU A 530 -21.51 -20.61 7.99
N ARG A 531 -22.84 -20.84 8.05
CA ARG A 531 -23.83 -19.79 8.36
C ARG A 531 -23.83 -19.40 9.84
N GLU A 532 -23.52 -20.35 10.73
CA GLU A 532 -23.39 -20.08 12.17
C GLU A 532 -22.11 -19.32 12.51
N THR A 533 -20.98 -19.68 11.88
CA THR A 533 -19.72 -18.93 12.05
C THR A 533 -19.81 -17.49 11.52
N TRP A 534 -20.52 -17.28 10.41
CA TRP A 534 -20.76 -15.94 9.88
C TRP A 534 -21.65 -15.09 10.80
N ARG A 535 -22.65 -15.70 11.44
CA ARG A 535 -23.53 -15.00 12.39
C ARG A 535 -22.79 -14.54 13.64
N GLN A 536 -21.98 -15.42 14.23
CA GLN A 536 -21.17 -15.08 15.41
C GLN A 536 -20.15 -13.96 15.12
N LYS A 537 -19.54 -13.97 13.92
CA LYS A 537 -18.57 -12.95 13.51
C LYS A 537 -19.22 -11.58 13.27
N MET A 538 -20.47 -11.55 12.83
CA MET A 538 -21.25 -10.32 12.66
C MET A 538 -21.73 -9.74 14.00
N GLU A 539 -22.11 -10.58 14.96
CA GLU A 539 -22.49 -10.15 16.32
C GLU A 539 -21.31 -9.57 17.10
N ALA A 540 -20.12 -10.18 16.99
CA ALA A 540 -18.89 -9.64 17.58
C ALA A 540 -18.53 -8.24 17.02
N ARG A 541 -18.67 -8.05 15.70
CA ARG A 541 -18.46 -6.74 15.05
C ARG A 541 -19.48 -5.68 15.46
N ARG A 542 -20.70 -6.09 15.84
CA ARG A 542 -21.74 -5.18 16.32
C ARG A 542 -21.46 -4.71 17.75
N ALA A 543 -21.06 -5.63 18.63
CA ALA A 543 -20.69 -5.33 20.00
C ALA A 543 -19.44 -4.40 20.11
N GLU A 544 -18.50 -4.50 19.16
CA GLU A 544 -17.31 -3.65 19.12
C GLU A 544 -17.61 -2.22 18.63
N ARG A 545 -18.67 -2.04 17.82
CA ARG A 545 -19.14 -0.71 17.38
C ARG A 545 -19.96 0.01 18.45
N GLU A 546 -20.58 -0.71 19.38
CA GLU A 546 -21.33 -0.12 20.50
C GLU A 546 -20.42 0.25 21.70
N ARG A 547 -19.15 -0.16 21.68
CA ARG A 547 -18.14 0.18 22.71
C ARG A 547 -17.22 1.34 22.32
N LYS A 548 -17.29 1.83 21.09
CA LYS A 548 -16.64 3.07 20.61
C LYS A 548 -17.67 4.17 20.56
#